data_AF-A0A1I2KUI4-F1
#
_entry.id   AF-A0A1I2KUI4-F1
#
_cell.length_a   1.000
_cell.length_b   1.000
_cell.length_c   1.000
_cell.angle_alpha   90.00
_cell.angle_beta   90.00
_cell.angle_gamma   90.00
#
_symmetry.space_group_name_H-M   'P 1'
#
loop_
_entity.id
_entity.type
_entity.pdbx_description
1 polymer ?
#
loop_
_entity_poly.entity_id
_entity_poly.type
_entity_poly.pdbx_seq_one_letter_code
_entity_poly.pdbx_strand_id
1 'polypeptide(L)' 'MLSIYTSYKCNSCGREFVLLSEEVEKQKGYLVCPYCSSKRVKKETISDNLKECMQERSYKRVKGALRQR' A
#
# COMPACT_ATOMS: atom_id res chain seq x y z
N MET A 1 15.11 2.33 12.46
CA MET A 1 14.00 3.29 12.38
C MET A 1 12.96 2.66 11.47
N LEU A 2 11.76 2.45 11.97
CA LEU A 2 10.67 1.91 11.17
C LEU A 2 10.12 3.06 10.33
N SER A 3 10.00 2.87 9.02
CA SER A 3 9.34 3.89 8.21
C SER A 3 7.86 3.93 8.51
N ILE A 4 7.23 5.10 8.40
CA ILE A 4 5.87 5.37 8.91
C ILE A 4 4.83 4.45 8.27
N TYR A 5 4.93 4.21 6.95
CA TYR A 5 3.92 3.49 6.18
C TYR A 5 4.46 2.18 5.60
N THR A 6 3.60 1.17 5.56
CA THR A 6 3.82 -0.08 4.84
C THR A 6 2.66 -0.35 3.89
N SER A 7 2.96 -0.61 2.61
CA SER A 7 1.97 -1.03 1.61
C SER A 7 1.85 -2.54 1.53
N TYR A 8 0.64 -2.98 1.19
CA TYR A 8 0.25 -4.38 1.07
C TYR A 8 -0.59 -4.59 -0.18
N LYS A 9 -0.39 -5.71 -0.85
CA LYS A 9 -1.18 -6.15 -2.01
C LYS A 9 -1.88 -7.46 -1.72
N CYS A 10 -3.17 -7.51 -2.02
CA CYS A 10 -3.91 -8.76 -1.94
C CYS A 10 -3.73 -9.58 -3.21
N ASN A 11 -3.23 -10.81 -3.09
CA ASN A 11 -3.08 -11.73 -4.21
C ASN A 11 -4.42 -12.33 -4.69
N SER A 12 -5.53 -12.09 -3.97
CA SER A 12 -6.86 -12.59 -4.37
C SER A 12 -7.64 -11.58 -5.19
N CYS A 13 -7.75 -10.32 -4.74
CA CYS A 13 -8.47 -9.27 -5.47
C CYS A 13 -7.56 -8.29 -6.23
N GLY A 14 -6.24 -8.41 -6.07
CA GLY A 14 -5.25 -7.55 -6.74
C GLY A 14 -5.12 -6.14 -6.16
N ARG A 15 -5.97 -5.75 -5.20
CA ARG A 15 -5.99 -4.39 -4.63
C ARG A 15 -4.87 -4.16 -3.63
N GLU A 16 -4.39 -2.93 -3.60
CA GLU A 16 -3.37 -2.44 -2.67
C GLU A 16 -4.01 -1.62 -1.53
N PHE A 17 -3.38 -1.64 -0.37
CA PHE A 17 -3.75 -0.82 0.79
C PHE A 17 -2.51 -0.53 1.65
N VAL A 18 -2.58 0.54 2.43
CA VAL A 18 -1.45 1.02 3.25
C VAL A 18 -1.87 1.01 4.71
N LEU A 19 -0.95 0.59 5.59
CA LEU A 19 -1.11 0.63 7.04
C LEU A 19 0.09 1.34 7.69
N LEU A 20 -0.10 1.84 8.90
CA LEU A 20 0.98 2.37 9.72
C LEU A 20 1.83 1.22 10.24
N SER A 21 3.14 1.31 10.06
CA SER A 21 4.07 0.24 10.46
C SER A 21 4.00 -0.04 11.97
N GLU A 22 3.83 1.01 12.78
CA GLU A 22 3.68 0.86 14.23
C GLU A 22 2.42 0.10 14.64
N GLU A 23 1.30 0.29 13.93
CA GLU A 23 0.04 -0.40 14.25
C GLU A 23 0.15 -1.88 13.94
N VAL A 24 0.82 -2.23 12.83
CA VAL A 24 1.07 -3.62 12.44
C VAL A 24 2.00 -4.31 13.45
N GLU A 25 3.00 -3.62 13.99
CA GLU A 25 3.87 -4.21 15.02
C GLU A 25 3.19 -4.36 16.39
N LYS A 26 2.33 -3.41 16.77
CA LYS A 26 1.59 -3.47 18.03
C LYS A 26 0.49 -4.54 17.99
N GLN A 27 -0.09 -4.82 16.83
CA GLN A 27 -1.10 -5.86 16.67
C GLN A 27 -0.49 -7.26 16.60
N LYS A 28 -0.89 -8.12 17.54
CA LYS A 28 -0.63 -9.57 17.47
C LYS A 28 -1.76 -10.23 16.68
N GLY A 29 -1.48 -10.70 15.46
CA GLY A 29 -2.49 -11.33 14.61
C GLY A 29 -2.04 -11.59 13.18
N TYR A 30 -3.01 -11.86 12.31
CA TYR A 30 -2.80 -12.03 10.87
C TYR A 30 -3.50 -10.89 10.11
N LEU A 31 -2.87 -10.45 9.02
CA LEU A 31 -3.44 -9.46 8.13
C LEU A 31 -4.47 -10.10 7.18
N VAL A 32 -5.59 -9.41 7.01
CA VAL A 32 -6.63 -9.74 6.04
C VAL A 32 -6.85 -8.56 5.10
N CYS A 33 -7.17 -8.86 3.84
CA CYS A 33 -7.51 -7.84 2.87
C CYS A 33 -8.85 -7.16 3.26
N PRO A 34 -8.90 -5.82 3.39
CA PRO A 34 -10.12 -5.12 3.76
C PRO A 34 -11.21 -5.16 2.68
N TYR A 35 -10.86 -5.55 1.44
CA TYR A 35 -11.79 -5.56 0.31
C TYR A 35 -12.43 -6.91 0.02
N CYS A 36 -11.74 -8.01 0.32
CA CYS A 36 -12.22 -9.36 -0.01
C CYS A 36 -12.04 -10.38 1.12
N SER A 37 -11.58 -9.94 2.29
CA SER A 37 -11.35 -10.75 3.49
C SER A 37 -10.36 -11.91 3.31
N SER A 38 -9.65 -11.97 2.18
CA SER A 38 -8.61 -12.96 1.93
C SER A 38 -7.40 -12.72 2.83
N LYS A 39 -6.84 -13.81 3.37
CA LYS A 39 -5.57 -13.82 4.11
C LYS A 39 -4.34 -13.77 3.19
N ARG A 40 -4.54 -13.85 1.86
CA ARG A 40 -3.44 -13.82 0.88
C ARG A 40 -2.99 -12.39 0.63
N VAL A 41 -2.29 -11.82 1.60
CA VAL A 41 -1.76 -10.45 1.57
C VAL A 41 -0.24 -10.50 1.54
N LYS A 42 0.38 -9.76 0.62
CA LYS A 42 1.82 -9.63 0.47
C LYS A 42 2.25 -8.21 0.84
N LYS A 43 3.33 -8.07 1.60
CA LYS A 43 3.97 -6.78 1.91
C LYS A 43 4.78 -6.32 0.69
N GLU A 44 4.66 -5.04 0.32
CA GLU A 44 5.34 -4.48 -0.85
C GLU A 44 6.41 -3.46 -0.50
N THR A 45 6.03 -2.21 -0.22
CA THR A 45 6.94 -1.09 0.03
C THR A 45 6.79 -0.56 1.45
N ILE A 46 7.89 -0.05 1.99
CA ILE A 46 7.96 0.61 3.29
C ILE A 46 8.57 1.99 3.02
N SER A 47 7.87 3.07 3.38
CA SER A 47 8.36 4.45 3.20
C SER A 47 7.75 5.39 4.23
N ASP A 48 8.44 6.50 4.48
CA ASP A 48 7.95 7.62 5.30
C ASP A 48 6.97 8.52 4.53
N ASN A 49 6.93 8.37 3.20
CA ASN A 49 6.09 9.16 2.32
C ASN A 49 4.93 8.31 1.79
N LEU A 50 3.70 8.69 2.14
CA LEU A 50 2.49 8.02 1.67
C LEU A 50 2.40 7.98 0.13
N LYS A 51 2.93 9.00 -0.57
CA LYS A 51 2.93 9.04 -2.04
C LYS A 51 3.84 7.97 -2.67
N GLU A 52 4.87 7.52 -1.95
CA GLU A 52 5.76 6.46 -2.42
C GLU A 52 5.14 5.07 -2.15
N CYS A 53 4.32 4.97 -1.10
CA CYS A 53 3.57 3.75 -0.77
C CYS A 53 2.33 3.56 -1.65
N MET A 54 1.63 4.65 -2.00
CA MET A 54 0.45 4.64 -2.85
C MET A 54 0.86 5.00 -4.28
N GLN A 55 1.16 3.99 -5.10
CA GLN A 55 1.43 4.23 -6.53
C GLN A 55 0.19 4.72 -7.28
N GLU A 56 -1.00 4.52 -6.70
CA GLU A 56 -2.25 4.93 -7.33
C GLU A 56 -2.44 6.45 -7.32
N ARG A 57 -2.46 7.01 -8.54
CA ARG A 57 -2.79 8.41 -8.90
C ARG A 57 -1.62 9.40 -8.91
N SER A 58 -0.40 8.94 -9.16
CA SER A 58 0.64 9.88 -9.60
C SER A 58 0.34 10.36 -11.02
N TYR A 59 -0.15 11.60 -11.14
CA TYR A 59 -0.34 12.22 -12.44
C TYR A 59 0.98 12.82 -12.91
N LYS A 60 1.47 12.38 -14.07
CA LYS A 60 2.63 12.99 -14.73
C LYS A 60 2.20 13.65 -16.02
N ARG A 61 2.80 14.80 -16.35
CA ARG A 61 2.63 15.37 -17.69
C ARG A 61 3.45 14.56 -18.68
N VAL A 62 2.80 14.01 -19.71
CA VAL A 62 3.45 13.35 -20.85
C VAL A 62 3.09 14.12 -22.10
N LYS A 63 4.09 14.77 -22.72
CA LYS A 63 3.89 15.64 -23.89
C LYS A 63 2.81 16.71 -23.65
N GLY A 64 2.86 17.37 -22.49
CA GLY A 64 1.93 18.45 -22.12
C GLY A 64 0.59 17.99 -21.53
N ALA A 65 0.12 16.77 -21.84
CA ALA A 65 -1.11 16.21 -21.30
C ALA A 65 -0.91 15.57 -19.92
N LEU A 66 -1.83 15.80 -18.99
CA LEU A 66 -1.85 15.15 -17.69
C LEU A 66 -2.25 13.67 -17.89
N ARG A 67 -1.40 12.73 -17.46
CA ARG A 67 -1.70 11.29 -17.51
C ARG A 67 -1.51 10.66 -16.15
N GLN A 68 -2.45 9.79 -15.79
CA GLN A 68 -2.26 8.90 -14.65
C GLN A 68 -1.20 7.86 -15.01
N ARG A 69 -0.20 7.71 -14.15
CA ARG A 69 0.82 6.67 -14.28
C ARG A 69 0.26 5.33 -13.84
#